data_AF-A0A410DAW2-F1
#
_entry.id   AF-A0A410DAW2-F1
#
_cell.length_a   1.000
_cell.length_b   1.000
_cell.length_c   1.000
_cell.angle_alpha   90.00
_cell.angle_beta   90.00
_cell.angle_gamma   90.00
#
_symmetry.space_group_name_H-M   'P 1'
#
loop_
_entity.id
_entity.type
_entity.pdbx_description
1 polymer ?
#
loop_
_entity_poly.entity_id
_entity_poly.type
_entity_poly.pdbx_seq_one_letter_code
_entity_poly.pdbx_strand_id
1 'polypeptide(L)'
;MLQNMVNELESGILNIVGNKVHVTGFTREEMLQLFLDTGIEAWSSKGLYNLQDLEFHNIKSNALIIVKKDGKELNRYQYKEIIKKTIKFKNEEGKNVSRTFIIRKSAYSDHYQFYFVVDKKKESLKSEVKQSRLFDNKEELNNFLFKKFSIEF
;
A
#
# COMPACT_ATOMS: atom_id res chain seq x y z
N MET A 1 15.74 0.28 -7.46
CA MET A 1 15.09 -1.05 -7.59
C MET A 1 13.62 -0.84 -7.93
N LEU A 2 12.97 -1.74 -8.66
CA LEU A 2 11.59 -1.55 -9.16
C LEU A 2 10.60 -1.37 -7.99
N GLN A 3 10.75 -2.16 -6.92
CA GLN A 3 9.91 -2.04 -5.72
C GLN A 3 9.89 -0.62 -5.13
N ASN A 4 11.05 0.04 -4.99
CA ASN A 4 11.11 1.40 -4.45
C ASN A 4 10.34 2.40 -5.33
N MET A 5 10.45 2.26 -6.66
CA MET A 5 9.69 3.10 -7.58
C MET A 5 8.19 2.87 -7.41
N VAL A 6 7.76 1.60 -7.36
CA VAL A 6 6.35 1.23 -7.18
C VAL A 6 5.78 1.76 -5.86
N ASN A 7 6.56 1.71 -4.78
CA ASN A 7 6.17 2.24 -3.48
C ASN A 7 6.01 3.78 -3.48
N GLU A 8 6.70 4.49 -4.37
CA GLU A 8 6.64 5.95 -4.48
C GLU A 8 5.57 6.45 -5.45
N LEU A 9 4.98 5.58 -6.27
CA LEU A 9 3.94 5.97 -7.22
C LEU A 9 2.64 6.38 -6.51
N GLU A 10 2.06 7.49 -6.94
CA GLU A 10 0.70 7.90 -6.57
C GLU A 10 -0.36 7.13 -7.37
N SER A 11 -0.03 6.67 -8.58
CA SER A 11 -0.74 5.67 -9.38
C SER A 11 0.15 5.29 -10.57
N GLY A 12 -0.07 4.13 -11.19
CA GLY A 12 0.79 3.69 -12.28
C GLY A 12 0.35 2.46 -13.05
N ILE A 13 0.93 2.30 -14.23
CA ILE A 13 0.84 1.11 -15.05
C ILE A 13 2.23 0.46 -15.12
N LEU A 14 2.30 -0.83 -14.79
CA LEU A 14 3.49 -1.66 -14.92
C LEU A 14 3.25 -2.61 -16.09
N ASN A 15 3.81 -2.32 -17.27
CA ASN A 15 3.70 -3.18 -18.44
C ASN A 15 4.93 -4.06 -18.59
N ILE A 16 4.76 -5.36 -18.38
CA ILE A 16 5.78 -6.38 -18.51
C ILE A 16 5.92 -6.74 -20.00
N VAL A 17 7.13 -6.60 -20.53
CA VAL A 17 7.48 -6.97 -21.91
C VAL A 17 8.81 -7.72 -21.85
N GLY A 18 8.79 -9.01 -22.16
CA GLY A 18 9.94 -9.89 -21.97
C GLY A 18 10.42 -9.90 -20.50
N ASN A 19 11.69 -9.56 -20.28
CA ASN A 19 12.30 -9.48 -18.94
C ASN A 19 12.36 -8.05 -18.37
N LYS A 20 11.62 -7.11 -18.97
CA LYS A 20 11.57 -5.70 -18.57
C LYS A 20 10.18 -5.29 -18.14
N VAL A 21 10.13 -4.25 -17.33
CA VAL A 21 8.90 -3.59 -16.89
C VAL A 21 8.96 -2.13 -17.29
N HIS A 22 8.06 -1.72 -18.17
CA HIS A 22 7.80 -0.34 -18.51
C HIS A 22 6.84 0.24 -17.48
N VAL A 23 7.32 1.19 -16.70
CA VAL A 23 6.55 1.88 -15.66
C VAL A 23 6.07 3.20 -16.23
N THR A 24 4.76 3.46 -16.14
CA THR A 24 4.16 4.77 -16.42
C THR A 24 3.48 5.24 -15.14
N GLY A 25 3.97 6.33 -14.56
CA GLY A 25 3.42 6.90 -13.33
C GLY A 25 2.43 8.02 -13.61
N PHE A 26 1.47 8.20 -12.71
CA PHE A 26 0.46 9.26 -12.73
C PHE A 26 0.43 9.95 -11.37
N THR A 27 -0.03 11.21 -11.33
CA THR A 27 -0.09 11.98 -10.09
C THR A 27 -1.19 11.54 -9.13
N ARG A 28 -2.18 10.78 -9.61
CA ARG A 28 -3.33 10.25 -8.86
C ARG A 28 -4.13 9.26 -9.72
N GLU A 29 -5.05 8.54 -9.09
CA GLU A 29 -5.90 7.54 -9.74
C GLU A 29 -6.68 8.14 -10.92
N GLU A 30 -7.25 9.33 -10.76
CA GLU A 30 -8.11 9.96 -11.75
C GLU A 30 -7.37 10.27 -13.06
N MET A 31 -6.08 10.63 -12.97
CA MET A 31 -5.26 10.89 -14.15
C MET A 31 -4.91 9.60 -14.90
N LEU A 32 -4.71 8.50 -14.16
CA LEU A 32 -4.55 7.19 -14.75
C LEU A 32 -5.83 6.74 -15.47
N GLN A 33 -6.99 6.90 -14.83
CA GLN A 33 -8.28 6.55 -15.45
C GLN A 33 -8.53 7.39 -16.71
N LEU A 34 -8.31 8.71 -16.64
CA LEU A 34 -8.43 9.59 -17.81
C LEU A 34 -7.56 9.11 -18.98
N PHE A 35 -6.32 8.71 -18.72
CA PHE A 35 -5.44 8.15 -19.73
C PHE A 35 -5.99 6.85 -20.33
N LEU A 36 -6.57 5.95 -19.52
CA LEU A 36 -7.18 4.72 -20.04
C LEU A 36 -8.40 5.00 -20.91
N ASP A 37 -9.23 5.96 -20.52
CA ASP A 37 -10.51 6.25 -21.19
C ASP A 37 -10.32 7.04 -22.49
N THR A 38 -9.33 7.95 -22.52
CA THR A 38 -9.18 8.94 -23.60
C THR A 38 -7.88 8.80 -24.39
N GLY A 39 -6.89 8.06 -23.87
CA GLY A 39 -5.53 8.02 -24.40
C GLY A 39 -4.73 9.31 -24.18
N ILE A 40 -5.30 10.34 -23.53
CA ILE A 40 -4.63 11.62 -23.29
C ILE A 40 -3.41 11.39 -22.40
N GLU A 41 -2.25 11.86 -22.86
CA GLU A 41 -0.96 11.73 -22.20
C GLU A 41 -0.90 12.52 -20.88
N ALA A 42 -1.43 11.93 -19.81
CA ALA A 42 -1.54 12.53 -18.48
C ALA A 42 -0.54 11.94 -17.45
N TRP A 43 0.52 11.28 -17.93
CA TRP A 43 1.53 10.66 -17.07
C TRP A 43 2.48 11.69 -16.48
N SER A 44 2.92 11.44 -15.24
CA SER A 44 3.91 12.26 -14.53
C SER A 44 5.35 11.74 -14.66
N SER A 45 5.52 10.45 -14.96
CA SER A 45 6.83 9.82 -15.06
C SER A 45 6.80 8.57 -15.93
N LYS A 46 7.96 8.20 -16.48
CA LYS A 46 8.19 6.94 -17.18
C LYS A 46 9.51 6.34 -16.73
N GLY A 47 9.59 5.01 -16.70
CA GLY A 47 10.82 4.30 -16.36
C GLY A 47 10.87 2.89 -16.94
N LEU A 48 12.08 2.36 -17.07
CA LEU A 48 12.33 1.00 -17.55
C LEU A 48 13.18 0.26 -16.52
N TYR A 49 12.68 -0.88 -16.05
CA TYR A 49 13.33 -1.66 -15.01
C TYR A 49 13.42 -3.14 -15.40
N ASN A 50 14.31 -3.87 -14.74
CA ASN A 50 14.30 -5.33 -14.80
C ASN A 50 13.07 -5.87 -14.08
N LEU A 51 12.52 -6.99 -14.58
CA LEU A 51 11.45 -7.71 -13.91
C LEU A 51 11.91 -8.17 -12.52
N GLN A 52 11.04 -7.98 -11.53
CA GLN A 52 11.22 -8.35 -10.13
C GLN A 52 9.86 -8.77 -9.57
N ASP A 53 9.86 -9.69 -8.62
CA ASP A 53 8.66 -9.97 -7.82
C ASP A 53 8.35 -8.76 -6.95
N LEU A 54 7.07 -8.37 -6.90
CA LEU A 54 6.62 -7.13 -6.25
C LEU A 54 5.64 -7.39 -5.11
N GLU A 55 5.88 -6.68 -4.02
CA GLU A 55 4.99 -6.63 -2.85
C GLU A 55 4.01 -5.47 -2.98
N PHE A 56 2.87 -5.72 -3.63
CA PHE A 56 1.86 -4.68 -3.89
C PHE A 56 1.12 -4.17 -2.65
N HIS A 57 1.26 -4.82 -1.50
CA HIS A 57 0.72 -4.31 -0.24
C HIS A 57 1.55 -3.14 0.33
N ASN A 58 2.70 -2.80 -0.25
CA ASN A 58 3.53 -1.67 0.17
C ASN A 58 3.26 -0.36 -0.59
N ILE A 59 2.34 -0.36 -1.57
CA ILE A 59 1.98 0.84 -2.33
C ILE A 59 1.34 1.90 -1.44
N LYS A 60 1.35 3.17 -1.87
CA LYS A 60 0.69 4.27 -1.15
C LYS A 60 -0.82 4.04 -1.05
N SER A 61 -1.44 4.58 -0.01
CA SER A 61 -2.89 4.56 0.10
C SER A 61 -3.51 5.33 -1.06
N ASN A 62 -4.62 4.82 -1.58
CA ASN A 62 -5.35 5.29 -2.76
C ASN A 62 -4.61 5.14 -4.10
N ALA A 63 -3.33 4.75 -4.09
CA ALA A 63 -2.62 4.52 -5.34
C ALA A 63 -3.20 3.32 -6.10
N LEU A 64 -3.51 3.53 -7.37
CA LEU A 64 -3.93 2.47 -8.28
C LEU A 64 -2.73 2.02 -9.10
N ILE A 65 -2.35 0.76 -8.96
CA ILE A 65 -1.33 0.10 -9.77
C ILE A 65 -1.99 -0.95 -10.65
N ILE A 66 -1.84 -0.80 -11.97
CA ILE A 66 -2.30 -1.77 -12.97
C ILE A 66 -1.11 -2.52 -13.52
N VAL A 67 -1.13 -3.85 -13.43
CA VAL A 67 -0.12 -4.70 -14.03
C VAL A 67 -0.64 -5.22 -15.37
N LYS A 68 0.17 -5.04 -16.41
CA LYS A 68 -0.08 -5.53 -17.76
C LYS A 68 1.05 -6.46 -18.19
N LYS A 69 0.75 -7.41 -19.07
CA LYS A 69 1.74 -8.20 -19.80
C LYS A 69 1.43 -8.13 -21.28
N ASP A 70 2.43 -7.68 -22.05
CA ASP A 70 2.31 -7.47 -23.50
C ASP A 70 1.06 -6.63 -23.86
N GLY A 71 0.82 -5.57 -23.07
CA GLY A 71 -0.30 -4.65 -23.25
C GLY A 71 -1.65 -5.14 -22.69
N LYS A 72 -1.78 -6.42 -22.33
CA LYS A 72 -3.01 -6.98 -21.74
C LYS A 72 -2.99 -6.84 -20.23
N GLU A 73 -4.09 -6.38 -19.66
CA GLU A 73 -4.22 -6.26 -18.20
C GLU A 73 -4.22 -7.64 -17.54
N LEU A 74 -3.44 -7.78 -16.47
CA LEU A 74 -3.39 -8.97 -15.63
C LEU A 74 -4.13 -8.71 -14.33
N ASN A 75 -3.67 -7.73 -13.55
CA ASN A 75 -4.16 -7.47 -12.20
C ASN A 75 -4.23 -5.97 -11.91
N ARG A 76 -5.08 -5.60 -10.93
CA ARG A 76 -5.13 -4.27 -10.32
C ARG A 76 -4.88 -4.36 -8.83
N TYR A 77 -4.16 -3.38 -8.31
CA TYR A 77 -3.86 -3.24 -6.89
C TYR A 77 -4.17 -1.83 -6.44
N GLN A 78 -4.98 -1.72 -5.39
CA GLN A 78 -5.30 -0.45 -4.76
C GLN A 78 -5.74 -0.73 -3.34
N TYR A 79 -5.25 0.07 -2.40
CA TYR A 79 -5.71 0.03 -1.01
C TYR A 79 -6.33 1.36 -0.61
N LYS A 80 -7.58 1.34 -0.18
CA LYS A 80 -8.31 2.53 0.29
C LYS A 80 -8.33 2.56 1.81
N GLU A 81 -7.97 3.72 2.38
CA GLU A 81 -8.05 3.93 3.82
C GLU A 81 -9.50 3.80 4.29
N ILE A 82 -9.71 3.03 5.36
CA ILE A 82 -11.03 2.87 6.00
C ILE A 82 -11.03 3.59 7.35
N ILE A 83 -9.98 3.40 8.14
CA ILE A 83 -9.88 3.94 9.49
C ILE A 83 -8.51 4.53 9.70
N LYS A 84 -8.49 5.70 10.34
CA LYS A 84 -7.31 6.27 10.97
C LYS A 84 -7.66 6.70 12.38
N LYS A 85 -7.04 6.07 13.36
CA LYS A 85 -7.32 6.30 14.79
C LYS A 85 -6.03 6.32 15.60
N THR A 86 -6.09 7.00 16.74
CA THR A 86 -5.00 7.05 17.71
C THR A 86 -5.34 6.18 18.90
N ILE A 87 -4.43 5.27 19.25
CA ILE A 87 -4.57 4.39 20.41
C ILE A 87 -3.50 4.70 21.44
N LYS A 88 -3.87 4.60 22.72
CA LYS A 88 -2.96 4.68 23.85
C LYS A 88 -2.79 3.29 24.43
N PHE A 89 -1.56 2.82 24.56
CA PHE A 89 -1.24 1.52 25.14
C PHE A 89 0.09 1.59 25.88
N LYS A 90 0.33 0.65 26.79
CA LYS A 90 1.64 0.51 27.43
C LYS A 90 2.56 -0.27 26.50
N ASN A 91 3.77 0.24 26.27
CA ASN A 91 4.81 -0.52 25.58
C ASN A 91 5.39 -1.60 26.50
N GLU A 92 6.34 -2.39 25.99
CA GLU A 92 7.05 -3.45 26.74
C GLU A 92 7.82 -2.91 27.96
N GLU A 93 8.21 -1.64 27.94
CA GLU A 93 8.83 -0.95 29.09
C GLU A 93 7.80 -0.41 30.11
N GLY A 94 6.51 -0.68 29.91
CA GLY A 94 5.42 -0.20 30.77
C GLY A 94 5.07 1.28 30.61
N LYS A 95 5.71 2.00 29.67
CA LYS A 95 5.45 3.41 29.39
C LYS A 95 4.18 3.57 28.55
N ASN A 96 3.39 4.58 28.88
CA ASN A 96 2.23 4.95 28.07
C ASN A 96 2.72 5.56 26.74
N VAL A 97 2.34 4.92 25.65
CA VAL A 97 2.63 5.37 24.28
C VAL A 97 1.31 5.61 23.56
N SER A 98 1.26 6.70 22.79
CA SER A 98 0.15 7.00 21.89
C SER A 98 0.65 6.80 20.46
N ARG A 99 -0.05 6.00 19.65
CA ARG A 99 0.27 5.83 18.22
C ARG A 99 -0.97 5.93 17.37
N THR A 100 -0.83 6.63 16.25
CA THR A 100 -1.84 6.63 15.18
C THR A 100 -1.64 5.39 14.32
N PHE A 101 -2.70 4.65 14.06
CA PHE A 101 -2.70 3.55 13.11
C PHE A 101 -3.64 3.87 11.95
N ILE A 102 -3.40 3.21 10.82
CA ILE A 102 -4.26 3.20 9.65
C ILE A 102 -4.66 1.75 9.36
N ILE A 103 -5.94 1.55 9.08
CA ILE A 103 -6.47 0.35 8.43
C ILE A 103 -6.92 0.75 7.04
N ARG A 104 -6.45 0.00 6.04
CA ARG A 104 -6.89 0.13 4.65
C ARG A 104 -7.29 -1.22 4.09
N LYS A 105 -8.22 -1.24 3.14
CA LYS A 105 -8.68 -2.46 2.46
C LYS A 105 -8.33 -2.41 1.00
N SER A 106 -7.97 -3.56 0.45
CA SER A 106 -7.84 -3.72 -0.99
C SER A 106 -9.18 -3.46 -1.68
N ALA A 107 -9.17 -2.71 -2.79
CA ALA A 107 -10.36 -2.54 -3.63
C ALA A 107 -10.61 -3.77 -4.53
N TYR A 108 -9.61 -4.65 -4.69
CA TYR A 108 -9.61 -5.74 -5.66
C TYR A 108 -9.38 -7.13 -5.01
N SER A 109 -9.38 -7.21 -3.68
CA SER A 109 -9.32 -8.46 -2.91
C SER A 109 -9.94 -8.26 -1.52
N ASP A 110 -10.08 -9.34 -0.75
CA ASP A 110 -10.60 -9.27 0.63
C ASP A 110 -9.55 -8.85 1.66
N HIS A 111 -8.33 -8.58 1.23
CA HIS A 111 -7.23 -8.25 2.11
C HIS A 111 -7.41 -6.91 2.82
N TYR A 112 -7.00 -6.90 4.09
CA TYR A 112 -6.87 -5.72 4.92
C TYR A 112 -5.43 -5.53 5.33
N GLN A 113 -5.01 -4.26 5.46
CA GLN A 113 -3.70 -3.93 5.98
C GLN A 113 -3.83 -2.97 7.15
N PHE A 114 -3.17 -3.32 8.24
CA PHE A 114 -2.97 -2.48 9.41
C PHE A 114 -1.52 -1.99 9.43
N TYR A 115 -1.30 -0.70 9.68
CA TYR A 115 0.03 -0.22 10.00
C TYR A 115 0.01 0.99 10.92
N PHE A 116 1.08 1.19 11.68
CA PHE A 116 1.29 2.40 12.47
C PHE A 116 1.84 3.52 11.58
N VAL A 117 1.33 4.73 11.77
CA VAL A 117 1.92 5.94 11.19
C VAL A 117 3.22 6.22 11.95
N VAL A 118 4.36 6.06 11.28
CA VAL A 118 5.66 6.38 11.86
C VAL A 118 5.91 7.87 11.68
N ASP A 119 6.07 8.61 12.79
CA ASP A 119 6.68 9.93 12.74
C ASP A 119 8.15 9.76 12.32
N LYS A 120 8.55 10.39 11.21
CA LYS A 120 9.92 10.37 10.65
C LYS A 120 11.05 10.76 11.64
N LYS A 121 10.72 11.17 12.88
CA LYS A 121 11.67 11.54 13.94
C LYS A 121 11.98 10.42 14.95
N LYS A 122 11.32 9.25 14.90
CA LYS A 122 11.45 8.19 15.94
C LYS A 122 11.70 6.79 15.36
N GLU A 123 12.60 6.71 14.39
CA GLU A 123 13.05 5.45 13.78
C GLU A 123 13.89 4.56 14.72
N SER A 124 14.16 5.02 15.95
CA SER A 124 15.03 4.35 16.93
C SER A 124 14.33 3.37 17.89
N LEU A 125 13.03 3.12 17.75
CA LEU A 125 12.32 2.19 18.63
C LEU A 125 12.32 0.76 18.08
N LYS A 126 13.23 -0.06 18.62
CA LYS A 126 13.29 -1.53 18.56
C LYS A 126 12.05 -2.22 19.17
N SER A 127 10.83 -1.78 18.85
CA SER A 127 9.63 -2.50 19.26
C SER A 127 9.27 -3.52 18.17
N GLU A 128 9.26 -4.79 18.55
CA GLU A 128 8.97 -5.96 17.71
C GLU A 128 7.52 -6.02 17.16
N VAL A 129 6.69 -5.04 17.50
CA VAL A 129 5.36 -4.89 16.88
C VAL A 129 5.58 -4.52 15.42
N LYS A 130 5.47 -5.52 14.52
CA LYS A 130 5.51 -5.33 13.06
C LYS A 130 4.73 -4.07 12.69
N GLN A 131 5.45 -3.09 12.12
CA GLN A 131 4.89 -1.77 11.81
C GLN A 131 3.74 -1.83 10.82
N SER A 132 3.70 -2.89 10.00
CA SER A 132 2.70 -3.17 8.99
C SER A 132 2.36 -4.67 9.02
N ARG A 133 1.08 -5.00 8.86
CA ARG A 133 0.60 -6.38 8.76
C ARG A 133 -0.56 -6.48 7.80
N LEU A 134 -0.50 -7.47 6.92
CA LEU A 134 -1.57 -7.88 6.02
C LEU A 134 -2.41 -8.99 6.67
N PHE A 135 -3.71 -8.98 6.39
CA PHE A 135 -4.69 -9.96 6.83
C PHE A 135 -5.53 -10.37 5.64
N ASP A 136 -5.91 -11.64 5.58
CA ASP A 136 -6.63 -12.17 4.42
C ASP A 136 -8.09 -11.72 4.40
N ASN A 137 -8.64 -11.36 5.56
CA ASN A 137 -10.04 -10.96 5.73
C ASN A 137 -10.25 -10.07 6.98
N LYS A 138 -11.49 -9.58 7.13
CA LYS A 138 -11.88 -8.72 8.26
C LYS A 138 -11.82 -9.44 9.61
N GLU A 139 -12.16 -10.72 9.66
CA GLU A 139 -12.21 -11.49 10.92
C GLU A 139 -10.81 -11.62 11.54
N GLU A 140 -9.81 -11.94 10.73
CA GLU A 140 -8.41 -12.00 11.18
C GLU A 140 -7.89 -10.66 11.70
N LEU A 141 -8.23 -9.57 11.01
CA LEU A 141 -7.90 -8.22 11.46
C LEU A 141 -8.55 -7.93 12.82
N ASN A 142 -9.84 -8.21 12.99
CA ASN A 142 -10.55 -7.98 14.24
C ASN A 142 -9.97 -8.81 15.39
N ASN A 143 -9.69 -10.09 15.14
CA ASN A 143 -9.03 -10.95 16.11
C ASN A 143 -7.67 -10.40 16.55
N PHE A 144 -6.90 -9.83 15.62
CA PHE A 144 -5.62 -9.17 15.94
C PHE A 144 -5.83 -7.90 16.77
N LEU A 145 -6.71 -7.00 16.35
CA LEU A 145 -6.98 -5.73 17.03
C LEU A 145 -7.50 -5.95 18.45
N PHE A 146 -8.40 -6.91 18.64
CA PHE A 146 -8.95 -7.25 19.94
C PHE A 146 -7.86 -7.83 20.85
N LYS A 147 -7.10 -8.83 20.38
CA LYS A 147 -6.04 -9.47 21.19
C LYS A 147 -4.91 -8.52 21.57
N LYS A 148 -4.54 -7.58 20.68
CA LYS A 148 -3.39 -6.69 20.91
C LYS A 148 -3.75 -5.37 21.57
N PHE A 149 -4.93 -4.83 21.27
CA PHE A 149 -5.31 -3.47 21.65
C PHE A 149 -6.69 -3.39 22.32
N SER A 150 -7.42 -4.50 22.41
CA SER A 150 -8.79 -4.55 22.95
C SER A 150 -9.75 -3.63 22.20
N ILE A 151 -9.64 -3.62 20.86
CA ILE A 151 -10.44 -2.81 19.94
C ILE A 151 -11.11 -3.72 18.92
N GLU A 152 -12.37 -3.42 18.59
CA GLU A 152 -13.12 -4.06 17.50
C GLU A 152 -13.43 -3.08 16.36
N PHE A 153 -13.64 -3.62 15.16
CA PHE A 153 -13.91 -2.91 13.90
C PHE A 153 -15.02 -3.61 13.09
#